data_AF-A0A2T5JS55-F1
#
_entry.id   AF-A0A2T5JS55-F1
#
_cell.length_a   1.000
_cell.length_b   1.000
_cell.length_c   1.000
_cell.angle_alpha   90.00
_cell.angle_beta   90.00
_cell.angle_gamma   90.00
#
_symmetry.space_group_name_H-M   'P 1'
#
loop_
_entity.id
_entity.type
_entity.pdbx_description
1 polymer ?
#
loop_
_entity_poly.entity_id
_entity_poly.type
_entity_poly.pdbx_seq_one_letter_code
_entity_poly.pdbx_strand_id
1 'polypeptide(L)'
;METRIADCPLGAKCEEIKIEAGKPMLYRCPWYVQVRGVDMNTGEETGNWGCAIAWMPALMINTANESRKGAAATESFRNEMVKRSAQSQQMQEALFVATQQKLLQGEGKTCE
;
A
#
# COMPACT_ATOMS: atom_id res chain seq x y z
N MET A 1 38.25 13.81 8.33
CA MET A 1 37.75 14.78 7.33
C MET A 1 36.79 15.70 8.05
N GLU A 2 36.95 17.01 7.89
CA GLU A 2 36.01 17.98 8.44
C GLU A 2 34.78 18.03 7.52
N THR A 3 33.58 17.97 8.08
CA THR A 3 32.33 18.06 7.32
C THR A 3 31.83 19.50 7.35
N ARG A 4 31.57 20.08 6.17
CA ARG A 4 31.00 21.42 6.02
C ARG A 4 29.62 21.34 5.38
N ILE A 5 28.78 22.30 5.70
CA ILE A 5 27.42 22.40 5.15
C ILE A 5 27.52 23.06 3.78
N ALA A 6 26.97 22.40 2.75
CA ALA A 6 26.85 22.95 1.41
C ALA A 6 25.40 23.44 1.15
N ASP A 7 25.26 24.42 0.25
CA ASP A 7 23.97 24.79 -0.30
C ASP A 7 23.42 23.63 -1.16
N CYS A 8 22.12 23.34 -1.03
CA CYS A 8 21.42 22.30 -1.82
C CYS A 8 20.51 22.92 -2.91
N PRO A 9 21.03 23.53 -3.99
CA PRO A 9 20.17 23.83 -5.12
C PRO A 9 19.75 22.53 -5.82
N LEU A 10 18.54 22.53 -6.39
CA LEU A 10 18.02 21.43 -7.21
C LEU A 10 19.04 21.09 -8.32
N GLY A 11 19.73 19.94 -8.19
CA GLY A 11 20.78 19.50 -9.12
C GLY A 11 22.22 19.51 -8.58
N ALA A 12 22.46 19.97 -7.35
CA ALA A 12 23.77 19.83 -6.70
C ALA A 12 24.04 18.40 -6.19
N LYS A 13 25.32 18.03 -6.12
CA LYS A 13 25.75 16.78 -5.47
C LYS A 13 25.52 16.92 -3.95
N CYS A 14 24.78 15.98 -3.36
CA CYS A 14 24.53 15.98 -1.91
C CYS A 14 25.79 15.72 -1.06
N GLU A 15 26.82 15.11 -1.67
CA GLU A 15 28.13 14.88 -1.06
C GLU A 15 29.22 15.18 -2.09
N GLU A 16 30.18 16.02 -1.73
CA GLU A 16 31.31 16.39 -2.57
C GLU A 16 32.59 16.57 -1.74
N ILE A 17 33.74 16.21 -2.31
CA ILE A 17 35.05 16.42 -1.69
C ILE A 17 35.67 17.65 -2.34
N LYS A 18 35.93 18.70 -1.55
CA LYS A 18 36.63 19.91 -1.99
C LYS A 18 37.94 20.04 -1.23
N ILE A 19 38.98 20.51 -1.90
CA ILE A 19 40.27 20.79 -1.28
C ILE A 19 40.31 22.26 -0.91
N GLU A 20 40.30 22.56 0.39
CA GLU A 20 40.49 23.91 0.90
C GLU A 20 41.75 23.96 1.75
N ALA A 21 42.59 24.95 1.49
CA ALA A 21 43.88 25.13 2.19
C ALA A 21 44.75 23.85 2.25
N GLY A 22 44.76 23.05 1.16
CA GLY A 22 45.55 21.83 1.06
C GLY A 22 45.02 20.63 1.85
N LYS A 23 43.83 20.72 2.46
CA LYS A 23 43.17 19.63 3.19
C LYS A 23 41.88 19.20 2.47
N PRO A 24 41.60 17.88 2.37
CA PRO A 24 40.33 17.40 1.82
C PRO A 24 39.20 17.60 2.84
N MET A 25 38.21 18.40 2.46
CA MET A 25 37.00 18.66 3.22
C MET A 25 35.79 18.03 2.53
N LEU A 26 34.90 17.46 3.34
CA LEU A 26 33.69 16.82 2.87
C LEU A 26 32.52 17.80 3.01
N TYR A 27 31.95 18.19 1.88
CA TYR A 27 30.79 19.05 1.85
C TYR A 27 29.54 18.20 1.74
N ARG A 28 28.67 18.30 2.75
CA ARG A 28 27.37 17.62 2.78
C ARG A 28 26.26 18.64 2.84
N CYS A 29 25.30 18.44 1.97
CA CYS A 29 24.12 19.28 1.90
C CYS A 29 23.03 18.74 2.88
N PRO A 30 22.17 19.58 3.49
CA PRO A 30 21.10 19.13 4.39
C PRO A 30 20.15 18.04 3.85
N TRP A 31 20.05 17.85 2.53
CA TRP A 31 19.27 16.76 1.94
C TRP A 31 19.96 15.40 2.00
N TYR A 32 21.20 15.33 2.49
CA TYR A 32 21.87 14.07 2.74
C TYR A 32 21.30 13.43 4.01
N VAL A 33 20.36 12.52 3.82
CA VAL A 33 19.59 11.89 4.90
C VAL A 33 19.74 10.37 4.87
N GLN A 34 19.61 9.76 6.04
CA GLN A 34 19.49 8.31 6.14
C GLN A 34 18.04 7.92 6.00
N VAL A 35 17.72 7.10 5.00
CA VAL A 35 16.41 6.47 4.91
C VAL A 35 16.53 5.08 5.52
N ARG A 36 15.71 4.83 6.54
CA ARG A 36 15.59 3.52 7.18
C ARG A 36 14.21 2.94 6.92
N GLY A 37 14.17 1.67 6.58
CA GLY A 37 12.92 0.95 6.35
C GLY A 37 13.18 -0.41 5.70
N VAL A 38 12.13 -1.19 5.54
CA VAL A 38 12.20 -2.50 4.88
C VAL A 38 11.91 -2.31 3.39
N ASP A 39 12.79 -2.79 2.51
CA ASP A 39 12.48 -2.86 1.09
C ASP A 39 11.40 -3.93 0.88
N MET A 40 10.25 -3.53 0.35
CA MET A 40 9.14 -4.46 0.12
C MET A 40 9.40 -5.47 -0.98
N ASN A 41 10.41 -5.27 -1.84
CA ASN A 41 10.73 -6.20 -2.92
C ASN A 41 11.63 -7.35 -2.43
N THR A 42 12.59 -7.07 -1.54
CA THR A 42 13.55 -8.05 -1.03
C THR A 42 13.24 -8.51 0.40
N GLY A 43 12.53 -7.71 1.18
CA GLY A 43 12.29 -7.92 2.60
C GLY A 43 13.48 -7.54 3.49
N GLU A 44 14.54 -6.97 2.93
CA GLU A 44 15.73 -6.59 3.69
C GLU A 44 15.57 -5.22 4.39
N GLU A 45 16.15 -5.09 5.58
CA GLU A 45 16.27 -3.79 6.24
C GLU A 45 17.28 -2.91 5.49
N THR A 46 16.79 -1.81 4.95
CA THR A 46 17.59 -0.77 4.31
C THR A 46 17.87 0.34 5.32
N GLY A 47 19.12 0.81 5.36
CA GLY A 47 19.58 1.89 6.24
C GLY A 47 20.59 2.79 5.56
N ASN A 48 20.34 3.11 4.30
CA ASN A 48 21.32 3.75 3.43
C ASN A 48 21.25 5.27 3.52
N TRP A 49 22.42 5.90 3.51
CA TRP A 49 22.54 7.34 3.37
C TRP A 49 22.46 7.73 1.90
N GLY A 50 21.78 8.83 1.62
CA GLY A 50 21.69 9.34 0.26
C GLY A 50 21.02 10.69 0.19
N CYS A 51 20.98 11.23 -1.02
CA CYS A 51 20.30 12.48 -1.29
C CYS A 51 18.78 12.27 -1.24
N ALA A 52 18.03 13.12 -0.53
CA ALA A 52 16.57 13.02 -0.42
C ALA A 52 15.88 12.94 -1.80
N ILE A 53 16.38 13.68 -2.79
CA ILE A 53 15.87 13.63 -4.17
C ILE A 53 16.13 12.29 -4.85
N ALA A 54 17.30 11.70 -4.62
CA ALA A 54 17.62 10.37 -5.18
C ALA A 54 16.72 9.29 -4.57
N TRP A 55 16.25 9.49 -3.34
CA TRP A 55 15.28 8.59 -2.70
C TRP A 55 13.86 8.73 -3.24
N MET A 56 13.50 9.86 -3.86
CA MET A 56 12.10 10.11 -4.27
C MET A 56 11.52 9.01 -5.17
N PRO A 57 12.18 8.58 -6.27
CA PRO A 57 11.59 7.55 -7.14
C PRO A 57 11.33 6.23 -6.41
N ALA A 58 12.29 5.79 -5.58
CA ALA A 58 12.15 4.55 -4.81
C ALA A 58 11.01 4.63 -3.78
N LEU A 59 10.94 5.74 -3.03
CA LEU A 59 9.88 5.96 -2.04
C LEU A 59 8.50 6.11 -2.69
N MET A 60 8.41 6.80 -3.83
CA MET A 60 7.16 6.94 -4.58
C MET A 60 6.65 5.60 -5.12
N ILE A 61 7.55 4.73 -5.59
CA ILE A 61 7.19 3.36 -5.98
C ILE A 61 6.63 2.58 -4.80
N ASN A 62 7.23 2.71 -3.61
CA ASN A 62 6.71 2.09 -2.38
C ASN A 62 5.30 2.61 -2.05
N THR A 63 5.09 3.93 -2.03
CA THR A 63 3.76 4.52 -1.81
C THR A 63 2.72 4.04 -2.84
N ALA A 64 3.11 3.91 -4.11
CA ALA A 64 2.22 3.39 -5.15
C ALA A 64 1.90 1.90 -4.96
N ASN A 65 2.86 1.09 -4.52
CA ASN A 65 2.66 -0.31 -4.17
C ASN A 65 1.67 -0.46 -3.00
N GLU A 66 1.83 0.34 -1.94
CA GLU A 66 0.93 0.30 -0.79
C GLU A 66 -0.49 0.72 -1.16
N SER A 67 -0.62 1.75 -2.02
CA SER A 67 -1.91 2.16 -2.58
C SER A 67 -2.59 1.04 -3.38
N ARG A 68 -1.83 0.28 -4.20
CA ARG A 68 -2.34 -0.87 -4.96
C ARG A 68 -2.81 -2.01 -4.05
N LYS A 69 -2.11 -2.28 -2.95
CA LYS A 69 -2.53 -3.29 -1.95
C LYS A 69 -3.87 -2.90 -1.32
N GLY A 70 -4.04 -1.64 -0.94
CA GLY A 70 -5.32 -1.13 -0.41
C GLY A 70 -6.48 -1.26 -1.41
N ALA A 71 -6.23 -0.94 -2.68
CA ALA A 71 -7.22 -1.13 -3.74
C ALA A 71 -7.59 -2.61 -3.93
N ALA A 72 -6.61 -3.52 -3.93
CA ALA A 72 -6.85 -4.96 -4.03
C ALA A 72 -7.68 -5.51 -2.86
N ALA A 73 -7.43 -5.04 -1.64
CA ALA A 73 -8.21 -5.43 -0.45
C ALA A 73 -9.66 -4.92 -0.52
N THR A 74 -9.86 -3.72 -1.07
CA THR A 74 -11.22 -3.17 -1.26
C THR A 74 -11.98 -3.96 -2.33
N GLU A 75 -11.31 -4.33 -3.42
CA GLU A 75 -11.94 -5.14 -4.47
C GLU A 75 -12.25 -6.56 -4.00
N SER A 76 -11.38 -7.18 -3.20
CA SER A 76 -11.68 -8.51 -2.62
C SER A 76 -12.86 -8.45 -1.65
N PHE A 77 -12.94 -7.41 -0.82
CA PHE A 77 -14.10 -7.16 0.04
C PHE A 77 -15.38 -6.96 -0.78
N ARG A 78 -15.32 -6.18 -1.86
CA ARG A 78 -16.44 -5.99 -2.79
C ARG A 78 -16.92 -7.33 -3.37
N ASN A 79 -16.00 -8.17 -3.81
CA ASN A 79 -16.32 -9.49 -4.37
C ASN A 79 -16.97 -10.42 -3.35
N GLU A 80 -16.48 -10.47 -2.12
CA GLU A 80 -17.09 -11.26 -1.05
C GLU A 80 -18.47 -10.74 -0.64
N MET A 81 -18.67 -9.43 -0.61
CA MET A 81 -19.99 -8.83 -0.36
C MET A 81 -21.01 -9.20 -1.44
N VAL A 82 -20.62 -9.16 -2.73
CA VAL A 82 -21.48 -9.59 -3.84
C VAL A 82 -21.84 -11.07 -3.71
N LYS A 83 -20.87 -11.95 -3.41
CA LYS A 83 -21.13 -13.38 -3.18
C LYS A 83 -22.12 -13.61 -2.03
N ARG A 84 -21.91 -12.95 -0.89
CA ARG A 84 -22.82 -13.06 0.27
C ARG A 84 -24.21 -12.52 -0.02
N SER A 85 -24.31 -11.45 -0.78
CA SER A 85 -25.58 -10.88 -1.21
C SER A 85 -26.33 -11.86 -2.12
N ALA A 86 -25.66 -12.43 -3.12
CA ALA A 86 -26.25 -13.43 -4.01
C ALA A 86 -26.70 -14.70 -3.25
N GLN A 87 -25.87 -15.20 -2.32
CA GLN A 87 -26.25 -16.34 -1.46
C GLN A 87 -27.49 -16.02 -0.59
N SER A 88 -27.55 -14.80 -0.04
CA SER A 88 -28.69 -14.37 0.77
C SER A 88 -29.97 -14.27 -0.05
N GLN A 89 -29.90 -13.80 -1.29
CA GLN A 89 -31.03 -13.76 -2.23
C GLN A 89 -31.51 -15.16 -2.59
N GLN A 90 -30.59 -16.07 -2.95
CA GLN A 90 -30.92 -17.47 -3.26
C GLN A 90 -31.60 -18.18 -2.07
N MET A 91 -31.11 -17.93 -0.85
CA MET A 91 -31.73 -18.48 0.36
C MET A 91 -33.15 -17.94 0.58
N GLN A 92 -33.37 -16.65 0.34
CA GLN A 92 -34.70 -16.04 0.45
C GLN A 92 -35.67 -16.58 -0.58
N GLU A 93 -35.23 -16.75 -1.83
CA GLU A 93 -36.03 -17.37 -2.90
C GLU A 93 -36.39 -18.81 -2.55
N ALA A 94 -35.42 -19.62 -2.11
CA ALA A 94 -35.66 -21.00 -1.70
C ALA A 94 -36.64 -21.08 -0.52
N LEU A 95 -36.51 -20.18 0.46
CA LEU A 95 -37.43 -20.10 1.60
C LEU A 95 -38.85 -19.71 1.14
N PHE A 96 -38.98 -18.73 0.24
CA PHE A 96 -40.27 -18.31 -0.29
C PHE A 96 -40.99 -19.44 -1.02
N VAL A 97 -40.29 -20.17 -1.91
CA VAL A 97 -40.83 -21.34 -2.61
C VAL A 97 -41.27 -22.42 -1.63
N ALA A 98 -40.42 -22.75 -0.64
CA ALA A 98 -40.77 -23.76 0.38
C ALA A 98 -42.01 -23.36 1.20
N THR A 99 -42.19 -22.07 1.48
CA THR A 99 -43.34 -21.55 2.22
C THR A 99 -44.62 -21.61 1.38
N GLN A 100 -44.54 -21.25 0.09
CA GLN A 100 -45.66 -21.36 -0.85
C GLN A 100 -46.10 -22.83 -1.03
N GLN A 101 -45.14 -23.75 -1.14
CA GLN A 101 -45.44 -25.18 -1.26
C GLN A 101 -46.15 -25.75 -0.03
N LYS A 102 -45.79 -25.30 1.18
CA LYS A 102 -46.51 -25.65 2.41
C LYS A 102 -47.93 -25.08 2.46
N LEU A 103 -48.15 -23.86 1.97
CA LEU A 103 -49.49 -23.27 1.89
C LEU A 103 -50.39 -24.09 0.95
N LEU A 104 -49.89 -24.44 -0.24
CA LEU A 104 -50.62 -25.27 -1.21
C LEU A 104 -50.89 -26.70 -0.70
N GLN A 105 -50.00 -27.26 0.12
CA GLN A 105 -50.21 -28.57 0.77
C GLN A 105 -51.15 -28.51 2.00
N GLY A 106 -51.33 -27.32 2.58
CA GLY A 106 -52.27 -27.08 3.68
C GLY A 106 -53.73 -26.97 3.23
N GLU A 107 -53.97 -26.50 2.00
CA GLU A 107 -55.31 -26.44 1.40
C GLU A 107 -55.90 -27.82 1.02
N GLY A 108 -55.12 -28.90 1.13
CA GLY A 108 -55.59 -30.29 0.96
C GLY A 108 -56.01 -31.01 2.24
N LYS A 109 -55.96 -30.35 3.42
CA LYS A 109 -56.38 -30.92 4.70
C LYS A 109 -57.54 -30.13 5.31
N THR A 110 -58.66 -30.09 4.61
CA THR A 110 -59.96 -29.83 5.23
C THR A 110 -60.90 -30.97 4.87
N CYS A 111 -61.46 -31.58 5.92
CA CYS A 111 -62.62 -32.47 5.95
C CYS A 111 -62.39 -33.91 5.44
N GLU A 112 -61.94 -34.80 6.34
CA GLU A 112 -62.75 -35.92 6.87
C GLU A 112 -62.15 -36.46 8.17
#